data_AF-A0A7V8NQH3-F1
#
_entry.id   AF-A0A7V8NQH3-F1
#
_cell.length_a   1.000
_cell.length_b   1.000
_cell.length_c   1.000
_cell.angle_alpha   90.00
_cell.angle_beta   90.00
_cell.angle_gamma   90.00
#
_symmetry.space_group_name_H-M   'P 1'
#
loop_
_entity.id
_entity.type
_entity.pdbx_description
1 polymer ?
#
loop_
_entity_poly.entity_id
_entity_poly.type
_entity_poly.pdbx_seq_one_letter_code
_entity_poly.pdbx_strand_id
1 'polypeptide(L)' 'MTWTQVYDPVGHWWLSTVIAALPILVLLGLLAGFRLKPHICAVAGAATAVLVAILAFKMPALLAVSSFFYG' A
#
# COMPACT_ATOMS: atom_id res chain seq x y z
N MET A 1 -12.93 -14.75 12.66
CA MET A 1 -13.47 -13.37 12.61
C MET A 1 -13.08 -12.77 11.27
N THR A 2 -14.02 -12.21 10.54
CA THR A 2 -13.79 -11.58 9.23
C THR A 2 -13.35 -10.14 9.44
N TRP A 3 -12.21 -9.75 8.89
CA TRP A 3 -11.85 -8.33 8.83
C TRP A 3 -12.77 -7.63 7.83
N THR A 4 -13.27 -6.46 8.19
CA THR A 4 -14.14 -5.65 7.33
C THR A 4 -13.36 -4.44 6.84
N GLN A 5 -13.29 -4.27 5.52
CA GLN A 5 -12.54 -3.16 4.92
C GLN A 5 -13.24 -1.83 5.19
N VAL A 6 -12.50 -0.90 5.81
CA VAL A 6 -12.92 0.48 6.02
C VAL A 6 -12.18 1.36 5.01
N TYR A 7 -12.90 1.94 4.05
CA TYR A 7 -12.31 2.76 2.99
C TYR A 7 -11.87 4.16 3.44
N ASP A 8 -12.48 4.68 4.51
CA ASP A 8 -12.19 6.01 5.05
C ASP A 8 -11.71 5.94 6.52
N PRO A 9 -10.48 5.45 6.78
CA PRO A 9 -9.94 5.39 8.14
C PRO A 9 -9.62 6.77 8.74
N VAL A 10 -9.60 7.84 7.93
CA VAL A 10 -9.19 9.20 8.35
C VAL A 10 -10.40 10.15 8.49
N GLY A 11 -11.61 9.66 8.17
CA GLY A 11 -12.85 10.47 8.15
C GLY A 11 -12.91 11.49 7.02
N HIS A 12 -11.99 11.41 6.06
CA HIS A 12 -11.91 12.26 4.89
C HIS A 12 -11.53 11.40 3.66
N TRP A 13 -12.53 11.07 2.84
CA TRP A 13 -12.39 10.21 1.67
C TRP A 13 -11.20 10.54 0.76
N TRP A 14 -10.93 11.82 0.53
CA TRP A 14 -9.85 12.28 -0.35
C TRP A 14 -8.47 12.00 0.25
N LEU A 15 -8.34 12.16 1.58
CA LEU A 15 -7.09 11.95 2.30
C LEU A 15 -6.78 10.44 2.38
N SER A 16 -7.80 9.62 2.62
CA SER A 16 -7.69 8.16 2.53
C SER A 16 -7.31 7.67 1.13
N THR A 17 -7.81 8.33 0.09
CA THR A 17 -7.45 8.04 -1.31
C THR A 17 -5.98 8.37 -1.58
N VAL A 18 -5.49 9.51 -1.11
CA VAL A 18 -4.07 9.90 -1.24
C VAL A 18 -3.16 8.90 -0.52
N ILE A 19 -3.55 8.46 0.67
CA ILE A 19 -2.81 7.42 1.42
C ILE A 19 -2.81 6.09 0.66
N ALA A 20 -3.96 5.68 0.11
CA ALA A 20 -4.06 4.46 -0.70
C ALA A 20 -3.20 4.52 -1.98
N ALA A 21 -2.95 5.71 -2.52
CA ALA A 21 -2.14 5.90 -3.72
C ALA A 21 -0.62 5.83 -3.48
N LEU A 22 -0.15 5.89 -2.22
CA LEU A 22 1.27 5.90 -1.86
C LEU A 22 2.10 4.79 -2.53
N PRO A 23 1.67 3.52 -2.60
CA PRO A 23 2.46 2.45 -3.23
C PRO A 23 2.74 2.72 -4.71
N ILE A 24 1.76 3.28 -5.42
CA ILE A 24 1.87 3.64 -6.84
C ILE A 24 2.79 4.85 -7.00
N LEU A 25 2.67 5.85 -6.12
CA LEU A 25 3.56 7.02 -6.13
C LEU A 25 5.02 6.63 -5.87
N VAL A 26 5.26 5.68 -4.95
CA VAL A 26 6.60 5.14 -4.69
C VAL A 26 7.11 4.37 -5.90
N LEU A 27 6.32 3.45 -6.47
CA LEU A 27 6.73 2.65 -7.62
C LEU A 27 7.06 3.54 -8.82
N LEU A 28 6.15 4.45 -9.19
CA LEU A 28 6.34 5.35 -10.33
C LEU A 28 7.42 6.40 -10.06
N GLY A 29 7.52 6.91 -8.83
CA GLY A 29 8.59 7.84 -8.45
C GLY A 29 9.98 7.21 -8.59
N LEU A 30 10.14 5.97 -8.12
CA LEU A 30 11.41 5.24 -8.25
C LEU A 30 11.71 4.81 -9.69
N LEU A 31 10.69 4.39 -10.44
CA LEU A 31 10.84 3.90 -11.81
C LEU A 31 11.01 5.03 -12.83
N ALA A 32 10.11 6.02 -12.84
CA ALA A 32 10.10 7.11 -13.80
C ALA A 32 11.01 8.28 -13.38
N GLY A 33 11.04 8.59 -12.08
CA GLY A 33 11.86 9.68 -11.53
C GLY A 33 13.32 9.27 -11.36
N PHE A 34 13.58 8.29 -10.49
CA PHE A 34 14.94 7.88 -10.14
C PHE A 34 15.56 6.85 -11.10
N ARG A 35 14.79 6.30 -12.04
CA ARG A 35 15.21 5.27 -13.01
C ARG A 35 15.93 4.09 -12.37
N LEU A 36 15.48 3.67 -11.19
CA LEU A 36 16.02 2.49 -10.53
C LEU A 36 15.65 1.20 -11.29
N LYS A 37 16.35 0.12 -10.96
CA LYS A 37 16.05 -1.20 -11.54
C LYS A 37 14.60 -1.60 -11.19
N PRO A 38 13.80 -2.10 -12.16
CA PRO A 38 12.36 -2.36 -11.94
C PRO A 38 12.05 -3.28 -10.75
N HIS A 39 12.90 -4.27 -10.47
CA HIS A 39 12.71 -5.16 -9.31
C HIS A 39 12.82 -4.43 -7.97
N ILE A 40 13.70 -3.42 -7.86
CA ILE A 40 13.83 -2.61 -6.63
C ILE A 40 12.57 -1.76 -6.45
N CYS A 41 12.07 -1.16 -7.54
CA CYS A 41 10.83 -0.38 -7.51
C CYS A 41 9.64 -1.23 -7.10
N ALA A 42 9.54 -2.46 -7.61
CA ALA A 42 8.48 -3.40 -7.26
C ALA A 42 8.52 -3.78 -5.78
N VAL A 43 9.70 -4.12 -5.24
CA VAL A 43 9.87 -4.44 -3.81
C VAL A 43 9.52 -3.25 -2.93
N ALA A 44 9.97 -2.04 -3.28
CA ALA A 44 9.67 -0.82 -2.53
C ALA A 44 8.17 -0.47 -2.56
N GLY A 45 7.53 -0.59 -3.73
CA GLY A 45 6.08 -0.39 -3.88
C GLY A 45 5.28 -1.41 -3.07
N ALA A 46 5.65 -2.69 -3.14
CA ALA A 46 5.02 -3.76 -2.37
C ALA A 46 5.16 -3.56 -0.86
N ALA A 47 6.38 -3.23 -0.39
CA ALA A 47 6.61 -2.92 1.03
C ALA A 47 5.76 -1.74 1.49
N THR A 48 5.65 -0.69 0.65
CA THR A 48 4.80 0.47 0.93
C THR A 48 3.32 0.06 1.02
N ALA A 49 2.83 -0.80 0.13
CA ALA A 49 1.45 -1.28 0.16
C ALA A 49 1.12 -2.01 1.46
N VAL A 50 1.98 -2.95 1.88
CA VAL A 50 1.80 -3.71 3.13
C VAL A 50 1.83 -2.78 4.34
N LEU A 51 2.78 -1.84 4.39
CA LEU A 51 2.87 -0.88 5.49
C LEU A 51 1.63 0.02 5.58
N VAL A 52 1.14 0.54 4.45
CA VAL A 52 -0.06 1.36 4.40
C VAL A 52 -1.29 0.58 4.84
N ALA A 53 -1.46 -0.66 4.37
CA ALA A 53 -2.58 -1.52 4.75
C ALA A 53 -2.64 -1.74 6.27
N ILE A 54 -1.50 -2.00 6.91
CA ILE A 54 -1.41 -2.25 8.36
C ILE A 54 -1.58 -0.95 9.15
N LEU A 55 -0.82 0.09 8.81
CA LEU A 55 -0.71 1.29 9.64
C LEU A 55 -1.90 2.24 9.47
N ALA A 56 -2.34 2.46 8.22
CA ALA A 56 -3.41 3.40 7.88
C ALA A 56 -4.78 2.73 7.87
N PHE A 57 -4.91 1.58 7.21
CA PHE A 57 -6.21 0.88 7.05
C PHE A 57 -6.51 -0.13 8.18
N LYS A 58 -5.60 -0.24 9.16
CA LYS A 58 -5.75 -1.13 10.34
C LYS A 58 -6.05 -2.58 9.93
N MET A 59 -5.51 -3.01 8.79
CA MET A 59 -5.63 -4.38 8.33
C MET A 59 -4.76 -5.28 9.24
N PRO A 60 -5.28 -6.43 9.71
CA PRO A 60 -4.48 -7.39 10.45
C PRO A 60 -3.25 -7.80 9.64
N ALA A 61 -2.07 -7.79 10.27
CA ALA A 61 -0.80 -8.03 9.58
C ALA A 61 -0.78 -9.36 8.82
N LEU A 62 -1.38 -10.41 9.40
CA LEU A 62 -1.51 -11.71 8.75
C LEU A 62 -2.30 -11.62 7.43
N LEU A 63 -3.40 -10.87 7.41
CA LEU A 63 -4.23 -10.69 6.21
C LEU A 63 -3.53 -9.81 5.17
N ALA A 64 -2.83 -8.77 5.59
CA ALA A 64 -2.09 -7.89 4.69
C ALA A 64 -0.97 -8.65 3.96
N VAL A 65 -0.20 -9.44 4.71
CA VAL A 65 0.88 -10.27 4.14
C VAL A 65 0.30 -11.40 3.29
N SER A 66 -0.79 -12.06 3.74
CA SER A 66 -1.41 -13.11 2.93
C SER A 66 -1.95 -12.57 1.61
N SER A 67 -2.60 -11.40 1.60
CA SER A 67 -3.08 -10.76 0.36
C SER A 67 -1.92 -10.46 -0.59
N PHE A 68 -0.78 -9.99 -0.09
CA PHE A 68 0.39 -9.78 -0.95
C PHE A 68 0.87 -11.06 -1.66
N PHE A 69 0.83 -12.21 -0.99
CA PHE A 69 1.25 -13.49 -1.58
C PHE A 69 0.18 -14.15 -2.45
N TYR A 70 -1.11 -13.95 -2.14
CA TYR A 70 -2.22 -14.52 -2.90
C TYR A 70 -2.61 -13.71 -4.14
N GLY A 71 -2.17 -12.44 -4.24
CA GLY A 71 -2.56 -11.51 -5.29
C GLY A 71 -3.91 -10.86 -5.03
#